data_AF-A0A965D7G9-F1
#
_entry.id   AF-A0A965D7G9-F1
#
_cell.length_a   1.000
_cell.length_b   1.000
_cell.length_c   1.000
_cell.angle_alpha   90.00
_cell.angle_beta   90.00
_cell.angle_gamma   90.00
#
_symmetry.space_group_name_H-M   'P 1'
#
loop_
_entity.id
_entity.type
_entity.pdbx_description
1 polymer ?
#
loop_
_entity_poly.entity_id
_entity_poly.type
_entity_poly.pdbx_seq_one_letter_code
_entity_poly.pdbx_strand_id
1 'polypeptide(L)'
;MAHPHPSDREKFRRISFCTLRQVALSNPFWTYCDNFGYGKKPELRNVDEPLIGSITSSGLYEGYVRIPWHDAVEPHVSVPAVCSICQRQTDVGITILHAGHTLGFCTNQHYVRWWLTQHVDAAFNAENFESPEERFKEPEGPR
;
A
#
# COMPACT_ATOMS: atom_id res chain seq x y z
N MET A 1 7.70 2.76 27.47
CA MET A 1 6.81 3.86 27.05
C MET A 1 5.45 3.26 26.74
N ALA A 2 4.38 3.75 27.37
CA ALA A 2 3.04 3.21 27.17
C ALA A 2 2.58 3.45 25.72
N HIS A 3 2.15 2.40 25.03
CA HIS A 3 1.52 2.54 23.72
C HIS A 3 0.30 3.47 23.85
N PRO A 4 0.14 4.49 22.98
CA PRO A 4 -1.03 5.33 23.03
C PRO A 4 -2.28 4.48 22.85
N HIS A 5 -3.28 4.73 23.70
CA HIS A 5 -4.55 4.03 23.62
C HIS A 5 -5.19 4.30 22.25
N PRO A 6 -5.74 3.28 21.54
CA PRO A 6 -6.28 3.42 20.19
C PRO A 6 -7.46 4.41 20.06
N SER A 7 -7.98 4.94 21.18
CA SER A 7 -8.95 6.03 21.19
C SER A 7 -8.39 7.37 20.70
N ASP A 8 -7.06 7.56 20.73
CA ASP A 8 -6.40 8.74 20.16
C ASP A 8 -5.67 8.33 18.87
N ARG A 9 -6.47 8.02 17.84
CA ARG A 9 -6.00 7.46 16.56
C ARG A 9 -4.97 8.37 15.88
N GLU A 10 -5.13 9.68 16.00
CA GLU A 10 -4.25 10.66 15.35
C GLU A 10 -2.89 10.73 16.04
N LYS A 11 -2.86 10.79 17.37
CA LYS A 11 -1.61 10.69 18.12
C LYS A 11 -0.91 9.36 17.90
N PHE A 12 -1.66 8.26 17.83
CA PHE A 12 -1.11 6.94 17.56
C PHE A 12 -0.45 6.89 16.18
N ARG A 13 -1.11 7.37 15.12
CA ARG A 13 -0.54 7.47 13.77
C ARG A 13 0.73 8.31 13.75
N ARG A 14 0.72 9.50 14.35
CA ARG A 14 1.87 10.42 14.35
C ARG A 14 3.13 9.83 14.96
N ILE A 15 3.00 8.96 15.95
CA ILE A 15 4.15 8.34 16.60
C ILE A 15 4.45 6.92 16.11
N SER A 16 3.71 6.44 15.10
CA SER A 16 3.86 5.08 14.61
C SER A 16 5.05 4.96 13.69
N PHE A 17 5.88 3.97 13.97
CA PHE A 17 7.16 3.77 13.32
C PHE A 17 7.47 2.28 13.20
N CYS A 18 7.88 1.84 12.02
CA CYS A 18 8.36 0.50 11.78
C CYS A 18 9.82 0.40 12.20
N THR A 19 10.08 -0.18 13.38
CA THR A 19 11.45 -0.35 13.90
C THR A 19 12.29 -1.31 13.07
N LEU A 20 11.67 -2.22 12.33
CA LEU A 20 12.38 -3.17 11.46
C LEU A 20 12.96 -2.50 10.22
N ARG A 21 12.17 -1.65 9.56
CA ARG A 21 12.53 -0.98 8.29
C ARG A 21 12.97 0.48 8.49
N GLN A 22 12.90 1.00 9.71
CA GLN A 22 13.23 2.38 10.09
C GLN A 22 12.42 3.44 9.32
N VAL A 23 11.11 3.21 9.15
CA VAL A 23 10.21 4.12 8.43
C VAL A 23 9.02 4.56 9.28
N ALA A 24 8.57 5.80 9.09
CA ALA A 24 7.32 6.30 9.67
C ALA A 24 6.12 5.61 9.00
N LEU A 25 5.07 5.33 9.79
CA LEU A 25 3.87 4.65 9.30
C LEU A 25 2.67 5.59 9.38
N SER A 26 2.07 5.95 8.25
CA SER A 26 0.85 6.76 8.28
C SER A 26 -0.35 5.97 8.83
N ASN A 27 -0.37 4.65 8.59
CA ASN A 27 -1.45 3.77 9.03
C ASN A 27 -0.95 2.43 9.61
N PRO A 28 -0.47 2.42 10.87
CA PRO A 28 0.14 1.25 11.51
C PRO A 28 -0.78 0.02 11.62
N PHE A 29 -2.09 0.20 11.59
CA PHE A 29 -3.05 -0.91 11.69
C PHE A 29 -3.18 -1.70 10.38
N TRP A 30 -2.71 -1.11 9.28
CA TRP A 30 -2.88 -1.61 7.92
C TRP A 30 -1.54 -1.69 7.16
N THR A 31 -0.42 -1.57 7.88
CA THR A 31 0.92 -1.77 7.33
C THR A 31 1.49 -3.11 7.78
N TYR A 32 2.02 -3.90 6.84
CA TYR A 32 2.55 -5.24 7.12
C TYR A 32 3.94 -5.44 6.50
N CYS A 33 4.78 -6.23 7.18
CA CYS A 33 5.98 -6.87 6.60
C CYS A 33 5.73 -8.38 6.57
N ASP A 34 6.24 -9.10 5.58
CA ASP A 34 5.86 -10.51 5.37
C ASP A 34 6.26 -11.44 6.52
N ASN A 35 7.44 -11.23 7.11
CA ASN A 35 7.89 -12.01 8.26
C ASN A 35 7.45 -11.41 9.62
N PHE A 36 6.54 -10.42 9.65
CA PHE A 36 6.07 -9.86 10.92
C PHE A 36 5.12 -10.83 11.64
N GLY A 37 5.58 -11.36 12.78
CA GLY A 37 4.78 -12.21 13.66
C GLY A 37 4.04 -11.41 14.75
N TYR A 38 2.71 -11.47 14.74
CA TYR A 38 1.89 -10.92 15.84
C TYR A 38 2.10 -11.72 17.14
N GLY A 39 1.98 -11.09 18.31
CA GLY A 39 1.98 -11.77 19.61
C GLY A 39 3.34 -11.96 20.31
N LYS A 40 4.49 -11.73 19.64
CA LYS A 40 5.81 -11.68 20.31
C LYS A 40 5.98 -10.36 21.09
N LYS A 41 6.83 -10.33 22.13
CA LYS A 41 7.23 -9.06 22.78
C LYS A 41 7.94 -8.14 21.77
N PRO A 42 7.63 -6.83 21.68
CA PRO A 42 8.22 -5.92 20.68
C PRO A 42 9.74 -5.99 20.57
N GLU A 43 10.44 -6.07 21.71
CA GLU A 43 11.90 -6.13 21.83
C GLU A 43 12.51 -7.46 21.37
N LEU A 44 11.70 -8.50 21.16
CA LEU A 44 12.13 -9.83 20.69
C LEU A 44 11.64 -10.12 19.27
N ARG A 45 10.98 -9.17 18.60
CA ARG A 45 10.43 -9.37 17.26
C ARG A 45 11.54 -9.25 16.22
N ASN A 46 11.84 -10.38 15.59
CA ASN A 46 12.57 -10.46 14.33
C ASN A 46 13.92 -9.71 14.34
N VAL A 47 14.59 -9.67 15.50
CA VAL A 47 15.86 -8.94 15.70
C VAL A 47 16.99 -9.58 14.89
N ASP A 48 16.93 -10.89 14.68
CA ASP A 48 17.94 -11.67 13.94
C ASP A 48 17.39 -12.27 12.63
N GLU A 49 16.15 -11.96 12.26
CA GLU A 49 15.52 -12.50 11.05
C GLU A 49 15.66 -11.51 9.89
N PRO A 50 16.19 -11.95 8.72
CA PRO A 50 16.24 -11.09 7.54
C PRO A 50 14.82 -10.69 7.14
N LEU A 51 14.64 -9.42 6.80
CA LEU A 51 13.33 -8.91 6.39
C LEU A 51 12.95 -9.49 5.03
N ILE A 52 11.75 -10.06 4.94
CA ILE A 52 11.23 -10.69 3.73
C ILE A 52 10.28 -9.73 3.03
N GLY A 53 10.37 -9.68 1.69
CA GLY A 53 9.43 -8.98 0.82
C GLY A 53 9.42 -7.47 1.00
N SER A 54 8.33 -6.86 0.55
CA SER A 54 8.10 -5.41 0.64
C SER A 54 7.24 -5.04 1.85
N ILE A 55 7.29 -3.78 2.26
CA ILE A 55 6.25 -3.24 3.15
C ILE A 55 4.96 -3.19 2.35
N THR A 56 3.83 -3.54 2.94
CA THR A 56 2.52 -3.49 2.27
C THR A 56 1.54 -2.63 3.02
N SER A 57 0.61 -2.01 2.30
CA SER A 57 -0.55 -1.29 2.82
C SER A 57 -1.84 -1.83 2.21
N SER A 58 -2.99 -1.44 2.77
CA SER A 58 -4.28 -1.67 2.11
C SER A 58 -4.32 -1.06 0.71
N GLY A 59 -4.84 -1.83 -0.25
CA GLY A 59 -5.14 -1.35 -1.59
C GLY A 59 -6.49 -0.62 -1.69
N LEU A 60 -6.84 -0.26 -2.92
CA LEU A 60 -8.03 0.48 -3.34
C LEU A 60 -9.18 -0.48 -3.74
N TYR A 61 -10.44 -0.14 -3.44
CA TYR A 61 -11.70 -0.80 -3.86
C TYR A 61 -11.96 -2.28 -3.48
N GLU A 62 -11.01 -3.19 -3.69
CA GLU A 62 -11.21 -4.66 -3.78
C GLU A 62 -11.28 -5.37 -2.41
N GLY A 63 -11.81 -4.69 -1.39
CA GLY A 63 -11.86 -5.22 -0.03
C GLY A 63 -10.48 -5.30 0.62
N TYR A 64 -10.17 -6.43 1.26
CA TYR A 64 -8.91 -6.62 2.00
C TYR A 64 -7.79 -7.10 1.06
N VAL A 65 -7.37 -6.24 0.14
CA VAL A 65 -6.18 -6.47 -0.69
C VAL A 65 -4.99 -5.68 -0.19
N ARG A 66 -3.78 -6.19 -0.45
CA ARG A 66 -2.52 -5.54 -0.09
C ARG A 66 -1.80 -5.07 -1.33
N ILE A 67 -1.33 -3.83 -1.30
CA ILE A 67 -0.43 -3.27 -2.32
C ILE A 67 0.94 -3.00 -1.69
N PRO A 68 2.04 -3.20 -2.43
CA PRO A 68 3.38 -2.99 -1.92
C PRO A 68 3.72 -1.50 -1.81
N TRP A 69 4.62 -1.14 -0.91
CA TRP A 69 5.29 0.15 -0.91
C TRP A 69 6.40 0.17 -1.95
N HIS A 70 6.76 1.35 -2.45
CA HIS A 70 7.96 1.52 -3.26
C HIS A 70 9.13 1.83 -2.33
N ASP A 71 9.90 0.80 -1.96
CA ASP A 71 10.94 0.87 -0.93
C ASP A 71 10.38 1.38 0.42
N ALA A 72 10.82 2.57 0.85
CA ALA A 72 10.37 3.26 2.06
C ALA A 72 9.23 4.26 1.78
N VAL A 73 8.76 4.36 0.53
CA VAL A 73 7.74 5.32 0.12
C VAL A 73 6.36 4.66 0.17
N GLU A 74 5.50 5.19 1.04
CA GLU A 74 4.13 4.76 1.21
C GLU A 74 3.23 5.23 0.03
N PRO A 75 2.45 4.35 -0.59
CA PRO A 75 1.46 4.77 -1.57
C PRO A 75 0.27 5.46 -0.88
N HIS A 76 -0.14 6.60 -1.42
CA HIS A 76 -1.33 7.31 -0.97
C HIS A 76 -2.54 6.83 -1.76
N VAL A 77 -3.47 6.16 -1.08
CA VAL A 77 -4.70 5.64 -1.69
C VAL A 77 -5.88 6.58 -1.47
N SER A 78 -6.91 6.45 -2.31
CA SER A 78 -8.15 7.24 -2.26
C SER A 78 -7.95 8.74 -2.49
N VAL A 79 -7.06 9.09 -3.43
CA VAL A 79 -6.77 10.47 -3.82
C VAL A 79 -6.96 10.67 -5.32
N PRO A 80 -7.25 11.89 -5.80
CA PRO A 80 -7.30 12.17 -7.23
C PRO A 80 -5.98 11.85 -7.92
N ALA A 81 -6.04 11.24 -9.09
CA ALA A 81 -4.87 10.80 -9.82
C ALA A 81 -5.08 10.81 -11.35
N VAL A 82 -4.02 11.12 -12.09
CA VAL A 82 -3.91 10.83 -13.52
C VAL A 82 -3.08 9.57 -13.67
N CYS A 83 -3.65 8.53 -14.28
CA CYS A 83 -2.99 7.24 -14.37
C CYS A 83 -1.80 7.29 -15.34
N SER A 84 -0.61 6.95 -14.85
CA SER A 84 0.63 6.95 -15.62
C SER A 84 0.67 5.87 -16.71
N ILE A 85 -0.19 4.85 -16.61
CA ILE A 85 -0.28 3.74 -17.59
C ILE A 85 -1.30 4.05 -18.69
N CYS A 86 -2.55 4.37 -18.33
CA CYS A 86 -3.64 4.56 -19.31
C CYS A 86 -4.13 6.01 -19.46
N GLN A 87 -3.49 6.97 -18.80
CA GLN A 87 -3.82 8.41 -18.84
C GLN A 87 -5.22 8.79 -18.33
N ARG A 88 -5.99 7.83 -17.78
CA ARG A 88 -7.31 8.08 -17.18
C ARG A 88 -7.19 9.00 -15.96
N GLN A 89 -8.07 9.99 -15.88
CA GLN A 89 -8.29 10.79 -14.67
C GLN A 89 -9.31 10.09 -13.76
N THR A 90 -9.03 10.03 -12.47
CA THR A 90 -9.93 9.49 -11.44
C THR A 90 -9.89 10.36 -10.19
N ASP A 91 -11.03 10.51 -9.53
CA ASP A 91 -11.11 11.21 -8.23
C ASP A 91 -10.60 10.33 -7.08
N VAL A 92 -10.56 9.02 -7.30
CA VAL A 92 -10.16 8.03 -6.32
C VAL A 92 -9.18 7.07 -7.00
N GLY A 93 -7.91 7.26 -6.69
CA GLY A 93 -6.78 6.52 -7.26
C GLY A 93 -5.67 6.33 -6.23
N ILE A 94 -4.48 6.02 -6.74
CA ILE A 94 -3.27 5.79 -5.96
C ILE A 94 -2.20 6.77 -6.46
N THR A 95 -1.49 7.41 -5.55
CA THR A 95 -0.30 8.20 -5.90
C THR A 95 0.92 7.74 -5.12
N ILE A 96 2.09 7.86 -5.72
CA ILE A 96 3.38 7.51 -5.12
C ILE A 96 4.44 8.53 -5.56
N LEU A 97 5.38 8.84 -4.66
CA LEU A 97 6.56 9.64 -5.02
C LEU A 97 7.63 8.70 -5.60
N HIS A 98 8.07 8.98 -6.83
CA HIS A 98 9.13 8.24 -7.50
C HIS A 98 10.04 9.21 -8.27
N ALA A 99 11.35 9.11 -8.04
CA ALA A 99 12.36 9.97 -8.67
C ALA A 99 12.07 11.49 -8.57
N GLY A 100 11.46 11.95 -7.47
CA GLY A 100 11.12 13.35 -7.24
C GLY A 100 9.81 13.82 -7.89
N HIS A 101 9.07 12.92 -8.56
CA HIS A 101 7.79 13.22 -9.19
C HIS A 101 6.67 12.35 -8.62
N THR A 102 5.46 12.87 -8.60
CA THR A 102 4.28 12.11 -8.21
C THR A 102 3.74 11.34 -9.40
N LEU A 103 3.73 10.01 -9.31
CA LEU A 103 3.04 9.14 -10.26
C LEU A 103 1.64 8.82 -9.75
N GLY A 104 0.65 8.81 -10.65
CA GLY A 104 -0.72 8.45 -10.36
C GLY A 104 -1.13 7.12 -11.02
N PHE A 105 -2.08 6.41 -10.41
CA PHE A 105 -2.65 5.15 -10.90
C PHE A 105 -4.15 5.08 -10.62
N CYS A 106 -4.93 4.56 -11.56
CA CYS A 106 -6.38 4.48 -11.44
C CYS A 106 -6.89 3.26 -10.65
N THR A 107 -6.10 2.18 -10.57
CA THR A 107 -6.46 0.92 -9.90
C THR A 107 -5.25 0.31 -9.21
N ASN A 108 -5.48 -0.68 -8.33
CA ASN A 108 -4.41 -1.49 -7.75
C ASN A 108 -3.62 -2.21 -8.85
N GLN A 109 -4.31 -2.78 -9.84
CA GLN A 109 -3.67 -3.49 -10.95
C GLN A 109 -2.62 -2.62 -11.63
N HIS A 110 -2.96 -1.39 -11.99
CA HIS A 110 -2.02 -0.48 -12.66
C HIS A 110 -0.87 -0.05 -11.74
N TYR A 111 -1.15 0.17 -10.47
CA TYR A 111 -0.08 0.45 -9.50
C TYR A 111 0.90 -0.73 -9.38
N VAL A 112 0.39 -1.95 -9.17
CA VAL A 112 1.22 -3.15 -9.01
C VAL A 112 1.95 -3.51 -10.29
N ARG A 113 1.31 -3.34 -11.46
CA ARG A 113 1.96 -3.55 -12.76
C ARG A 113 3.16 -2.63 -12.95
N TRP A 114 3.02 -1.35 -12.61
CA TRP A 114 4.17 -0.43 -12.61
C TRP A 114 5.21 -0.84 -11.57
N TRP A 115 4.78 -1.17 -10.35
CA TRP A 115 5.68 -1.53 -9.27
C TRP A 115 6.58 -2.74 -9.62
N LEU A 116 6.03 -3.75 -10.30
CA LEU A 116 6.75 -4.92 -10.79
C LEU A 116 7.80 -4.60 -11.87
N THR A 117 7.77 -3.42 -12.49
CA THR A 117 8.85 -2.95 -13.38
C THR A 117 10.05 -2.41 -12.60
N GLN A 118 9.85 -2.05 -11.33
CA GLN A 118 10.88 -1.51 -10.44
C GLN A 118 11.45 -2.58 -9.50
N HIS A 119 10.63 -3.59 -9.19
CA HIS A 119 10.93 -4.61 -8.18
C HIS A 119 10.67 -6.02 -8.74
N VAL A 120 11.64 -6.92 -8.57
CA VAL A 120 11.46 -8.33 -8.89
C VAL A 120 11.02 -9.06 -7.62
N ASP A 121 9.71 -9.25 -7.47
CA ASP A 121 9.12 -9.93 -6.32
C ASP A 121 7.99 -10.88 -6.76
N ALA A 122 8.19 -12.18 -6.54
CA ALA A 122 7.25 -13.22 -6.92
C ALA A 122 5.97 -13.25 -6.05
N ALA A 123 5.94 -12.53 -4.93
CA ALA A 123 4.77 -12.44 -4.07
C ALA A 123 3.64 -11.59 -4.69
N PHE A 124 3.97 -10.74 -5.68
CA PHE A 124 3.01 -9.86 -6.33
C PHE A 124 2.75 -10.28 -7.77
N ASN A 125 1.48 -10.24 -8.15
CA ASN A 125 1.04 -10.39 -9.53
C ASN A 125 -0.07 -9.37 -9.79
N ALA A 126 0.14 -8.49 -10.76
CA ALA A 126 -0.83 -7.45 -11.12
C ALA A 126 -2.17 -8.04 -11.60
N GLU A 127 -2.15 -9.22 -12.22
CA GLU A 127 -3.35 -9.85 -12.78
C GLU A 127 -4.28 -10.42 -11.69
N ASN A 128 -3.87 -10.41 -10.41
CA ASN A 128 -4.73 -10.76 -9.28
C ASN A 128 -5.66 -9.61 -8.85
N PHE A 129 -5.49 -8.42 -9.41
CA PHE A 129 -6.25 -7.21 -9.08
C PHE A 129 -7.26 -6.90 -10.19
N GLU A 130 -8.35 -6.21 -9.85
CA GLU A 130 -9.40 -5.81 -10.78
C GLU A 130 -8.82 -4.92 -11.88
N SER A 131 -9.14 -5.24 -13.13
CA SER A 131 -8.68 -4.43 -14.27
C SER A 131 -9.41 -3.08 -14.30
N PRO A 132 -8.78 -2.02 -14.84
CA PRO A 132 -9.48 -0.77 -15.10
C PRO A 132 -10.74 -0.95 -15.95
N GLU A 133 -10.73 -1.87 -16.91
CA GLU A 133 -11.85 -2.16 -17.80
C GLU A 133 -13.05 -2.72 -17.02
N GLU A 134 -12.80 -3.63 -16.07
CA GLU A 134 -13.84 -4.16 -15.17
C GLU A 134 -14.33 -3.07 -14.21
N ARG A 135 -13.39 -2.35 -13.57
CA ARG A 135 -13.71 -1.33 -12.55
C ARG A 135 -14.55 -0.19 -13.10
N PHE A 136 -14.25 0.26 -14.32
CA PHE A 136 -14.88 1.41 -14.97
C PHE A 136 -15.87 0.99 -16.06
N LYS A 137 -16.30 -0.29 -16.09
CA LYS A 137 -17.38 -0.72 -16.96
C LYS A 137 -18.63 0.10 -16.61
N GLU A 138 -19.17 0.85 -17.57
CA GLU A 138 -20.45 1.52 -17.37
C GLU A 138 -21.51 0.44 -17.06
N PRO A 139 -22.39 0.67 -16.07
CA PRO A 139 -23.49 -0.25 -15.85
C PRO A 139 -24.29 -0.33 -17.16
N GLU A 140 -24.42 -1.54 -17.71
CA GLU A 140 -25.35 -1.80 -18.81
C GLU A 140 -26.72 -1.30 -18.33
N GLY A 141 -27.26 -0.31 -19.05
CA GLY A 141 -28.43 0.46 -18.66
C GLY A 141 -29.65 -0.41 -18.31
N PRO A 142 -30.67 0.18 -17.67
CA PRO A 142 -31.81 -0.58 -17.14
C PRO A 142 -32.53 -1.34 -18.26
N ARG A 143 -32.85 -2.61 -17.99
CA ARG A 143 -33.93 -3.32 -18.70
C ARG A 143 -35.29 -2.78 -18.27
#